data_AF-A0A5P9Q9L3-F1
#
_entry.id   AF-A0A5P9Q9L3-F1
#
_cell.length_a   1.000
_cell.length_b   1.000
_cell.length_c   1.000
_cell.angle_alpha   90.00
_cell.angle_beta   90.00
_cell.angle_gamma   90.00
#
_symmetry.space_group_name_H-M   'P 1'
#
loop_
_entity.id
_entity.type
_entity.pdbx_description
1 polymer ?
#
loop_
_entity_poly.entity_id
_entity_poly.type
_entity_poly.pdbx_seq_one_letter_code
_entity_poly.pdbx_strand_id
1 'polypeptide(L)' 'MPDDDVLAHALGIARLVPDGEGRTVPGAAFAPALVADGGDALAQMLRLLGRDPAWAPDEA' A
#
# COMPACT_ATOMS: atom_id res chain seq x y z
N MET A 1 -2.04 6.39 -16.81
CA MET A 1 -1.86 5.19 -15.97
C MET A 1 -0.42 4.72 -16.14
N PRO A 2 0.29 4.33 -15.06
CA PRO A 2 1.60 3.72 -15.18
C PRO A 2 1.50 2.42 -16.00
N ASP A 3 2.62 2.02 -16.60
CA ASP A 3 2.72 0.78 -17.37
C ASP A 3 2.46 -0.44 -16.49
N ASP A 4 1.73 -1.43 -17.01
CA ASP A 4 1.35 -2.64 -16.27
C ASP A 4 2.57 -3.46 -15.82
N ASP A 5 3.64 -3.49 -16.61
CA ASP A 5 4.89 -4.18 -16.24
C ASP A 5 5.58 -3.49 -15.07
N VAL A 6 5.52 -2.15 -15.02
CA VAL A 6 6.06 -1.36 -13.92
C VAL A 6 5.25 -1.61 -12.65
N LEU A 7 3.92 -1.66 -12.75
CA LEU A 7 3.05 -1.96 -11.62
C LEU A 7 3.28 -3.37 -11.06
N ALA A 8 3.48 -4.36 -11.92
CA ALA A 8 3.76 -5.73 -11.50
C ALA A 8 5.08 -5.83 -10.71
N HIS A 9 6.14 -5.17 -11.17
CA HIS A 9 7.42 -5.12 -10.46
C HIS A 9 7.32 -4.35 -9.14
N ALA A 10 6.66 -3.19 -9.15
CA ALA A 10 6.46 -2.39 -7.94
C ALA A 10 5.66 -3.15 -6.87
N LEU A 11 4.62 -3.88 -7.26
CA LEU A 11 3.86 -4.75 -6.36
C LEU A 11 4.75 -5.86 -5.77
N GLY A 12 5.64 -6.44 -6.57
CA GLY A 12 6.65 -7.38 -6.10
C GLY A 12 7.54 -6.80 -4.99
N ILE A 13 8.00 -5.56 -5.18
CA ILE A 13 8.82 -4.85 -4.17
C ILE A 13 7.99 -4.56 -2.91
N ALA A 14 6.74 -4.10 -3.06
CA ALA A 14 5.87 -3.78 -1.93
C ALA A 14 5.61 -5.00 -1.03
N ARG A 15 5.49 -6.21 -1.61
CA ARG A 15 5.34 -7.47 -0.88
C ARG A 15 6.56 -7.84 -0.02
N LEU A 16 7.73 -7.29 -0.30
CA LEU A 16 8.95 -7.52 0.50
C LEU A 16 9.04 -6.59 1.71
N VAL A 17 8.21 -5.56 1.80
CA VAL A 17 8.24 -4.60 2.91
C VAL A 17 7.67 -5.27 4.16
N PRO A 18 8.44 -5.45 5.24
CA PRO A 18 7.96 -6.13 6.45
C PRO A 18 6.77 -5.39 7.08
N ASP A 19 5.71 -6.13 7.41
CA ASP A 19 4.55 -5.63 8.16
C ASP A 19 4.64 -6.06 9.62
N GLY A 20 5.53 -5.39 10.36
CA GLY A 20 5.81 -5.69 11.77
C GLY A 20 5.73 -4.45 12.65
N GLU A 21 6.12 -4.61 13.92
CA GLU A 21 6.04 -3.56 14.95
C GLU A 21 6.73 -2.24 14.56
N GLY A 22 7.75 -2.29 13.67
CA GLY A 22 8.39 -1.10 13.13
C GLY A 22 7.46 -0.14 12.37
N ARG A 23 6.22 -0.55 12.04
CA ARG A 23 5.20 0.29 11.40
C ARG A 23 4.30 1.06 12.38
N THR A 24 4.41 0.82 13.69
CA THR A 24 3.59 1.50 14.71
C THR A 24 4.34 2.61 15.44
N VAL A 25 5.63 2.79 15.16
CA VAL A 25 6.45 3.83 15.78
C VAL A 25 6.19 5.22 15.15
N PRO A 26 6.29 6.31 15.93
CA PRO A 26 6.20 7.66 15.38
C PRO A 26 7.21 7.89 14.24
N GLY A 27 6.75 8.41 13.12
CA GLY A 27 7.58 8.69 11.95
C GLY A 27 7.87 7.47 11.05
N ALA A 28 7.25 6.32 11.29
CA ALA A 28 7.33 5.18 10.38
C ALA A 28 6.92 5.58 8.95
N ALA A 29 7.69 5.12 7.95
CA ALA A 29 7.45 5.46 6.55
C ALA A 29 6.13 4.88 6.00
N PHE A 30 5.74 3.71 6.50
CA PHE A 30 4.53 3.00 6.11
C PHE A 30 3.67 2.69 7.33
N ALA A 31 2.35 2.69 7.12
CA ALA A 31 1.39 2.26 8.12
C ALA A 31 1.22 0.72 8.08
N PRO A 32 0.65 0.10 9.12
CA PRO A 32 0.32 -1.33 9.11
C PRO A 32 -0.47 -1.71 7.85
N ALA A 33 -0.16 -2.87 7.27
CA ALA A 33 -0.83 -3.31 6.05
C ALA A 33 -2.34 -3.47 6.27
N LEU A 34 -3.11 -3.10 5.24
CA LEU A 34 -4.55 -3.34 5.17
C LEU A 34 -4.81 -4.68 4.46
N VAL A 35 -5.97 -5.28 4.73
CA VAL A 35 -6.40 -6.52 4.05
C VAL A 35 -6.45 -6.30 2.54
N ALA A 36 -5.73 -7.14 1.80
CA ALA A 36 -5.58 -7.04 0.36
C ALA A 36 -6.52 -8.00 -0.38
N ASP A 37 -7.83 -7.86 -0.20
CA ASP A 37 -8.79 -8.65 -0.98
C ASP A 37 -9.16 -7.91 -2.27
N GLY A 38 -8.61 -8.40 -3.39
CA GLY A 38 -8.90 -7.93 -4.75
C GLY A 38 -8.35 -6.54 -5.11
N GLY A 39 -8.72 -6.06 -6.30
CA GLY A 39 -8.27 -4.78 -6.87
C GLY A 39 -7.08 -4.90 -7.82
N ASP A 40 -6.80 -3.83 -8.55
CA ASP A 40 -5.65 -3.74 -9.45
C ASP A 40 -4.31 -3.73 -8.68
N ALA A 41 -3.20 -3.83 -9.40
CA ALA A 41 -1.86 -3.92 -8.80
C ALA A 41 -1.51 -2.69 -7.93
N LEU A 42 -2.00 -1.50 -8.30
CA LEU A 42 -1.79 -0.28 -7.54
C LEU A 42 -2.59 -0.30 -6.23
N ALA A 43 -3.86 -0.68 -6.27
CA ALA A 43 -4.71 -0.80 -5.09
C ALA A 43 -4.15 -1.83 -4.10
N GLN A 44 -3.67 -2.98 -4.60
CA GLN A 44 -2.99 -3.97 -3.76
C GLN A 44 -1.71 -3.42 -3.12
N MET A 45 -0.88 -2.72 -3.88
CA MET A 45 0.33 -2.09 -3.37
C MET A 45 0.03 -1.05 -2.29
N LEU A 46 -0.95 -0.17 -2.50
CA LEU A 46 -1.34 0.84 -1.52
C LEU A 46 -1.80 0.20 -0.21
N ARG A 47 -2.62 -0.85 -0.28
CA ARG A 47 -3.07 -1.61 0.90
C ARG A 47 -1.91 -2.26 1.64
N LEU A 48 -0.96 -2.87 0.94
CA LEU A 48 0.27 -3.44 1.55
C LEU A 48 1.10 -2.38 2.29
N LEU A 49 1.04 -1.12 1.85
CA LEU A 49 1.73 0.03 2.47
C LEU A 49 0.83 0.79 3.47
N GLY A 50 -0.31 0.20 3.83
CA GLY A 50 -1.22 0.70 4.83
C GLY A 50 -2.09 1.88 4.39
N ARG A 51 -2.29 2.05 3.08
CA ARG A 51 -3.08 3.13 2.49
C ARG A 51 -4.37 2.61 1.87
N ASP A 52 -5.45 3.33 2.14
CA ASP A 52 -6.74 3.08 1.52
C ASP A 52 -6.77 3.68 0.10
N PRO A 53 -6.89 2.85 -0.96
CA PRO A 53 -7.01 3.34 -2.32
C PRO A 53 -8.31 4.12 -2.60
N ALA A 54 -9.33 3.97 -1.75
CA ALA A 54 -10.58 4.70 -1.83
C ALA A 54 -10.60 5.95 -0.93
N TRP A 55 -9.46 6.34 -0.34
CA TRP A 55 -9.39 7.51 0.52
C TRP A 55 -9.89 8.76 -0.21
N ALA A 56 -10.93 9.37 0.35
CA ALA A 56 -11.40 10.69 -0.01
C ALA A 56 -11.29 11.58 1.24
N PRO A 57 -10.74 12.79 1.14
CA PRO A 57 -10.79 13.74 2.24
C PRO A 57 -12.26 14.07 2.55
N ASP A 58 -12.60 14.14 3.83
CA ASP A 58 -13.87 14.70 4.28
C ASP A 58 -13.85 16.19 3.88
N GLU A 59 -14.78 16.64 3.04
CA GLU A 59 -14.91 18.07 2.71
C GLU A 59 -15.32 18.81 4.00
N ALA A 60 -14.38 19.59 4.55
CA ALA A 60 -14.57 20.46 5.71
C ALA A 60 -14.96 21.89 5.30
#